data_AF-A0ABD4RVC4-F1
#
_entry.id   AF-A0ABD4RVC4-F1
#
_cell.length_a   1.000
_cell.length_b   1.000
_cell.length_c   1.000
_cell.angle_alpha   90.00
_cell.angle_beta   90.00
_cell.angle_gamma   90.00
#
_symmetry.space_group_name_H-M   'P 1'
#
loop_
_entity.id
_entity.type
_entity.pdbx_description
1 polymer ?
#
loop_
_entity_poly.entity_id
_entity_poly.type
_entity_poly.pdbx_seq_one_letter_code
_entity_poly.pdbx_strand_id
1 'polypeptide(L)' 'MNRLKIIRENQGLTQTEMAELLGISRQRYFMYEHNKRSFPIKYAFKISKIFGVELEEIFLDIS' A
#
# COMPACT_ATOMS: atom_id res chain seq x y z
N MET A 1 -13.38 0.22 2.04
CA MET A 1 -12.44 0.27 0.89
C MET A 1 -11.02 0.32 1.46
N ASN A 2 -10.08 -0.48 0.98
CA ASN A 2 -8.71 -0.53 1.55
C ASN A 2 -7.89 0.70 1.13
N ARG A 3 -7.18 1.35 2.05
CA ARG A 3 -6.39 2.57 1.78
C ARG A 3 -5.24 2.34 0.81
N LEU A 4 -4.54 1.21 0.90
CA LEU A 4 -3.48 0.85 -0.05
C LEU A 4 -4.02 0.75 -1.47
N LYS A 5 -5.24 0.20 -1.63
CA LYS A 5 -5.94 0.16 -2.92
C LYS A 5 -6.21 1.56 -3.46
N ILE A 6 -6.71 2.48 -2.63
CA ILE A 6 -6.99 3.87 -3.03
C ILE A 6 -5.69 4.57 -3.44
N ILE A 7 -4.64 4.50 -2.62
CA ILE A 7 -3.34 5.10 -2.91
C ILE A 7 -2.82 4.56 -4.25
N ARG A 8 -2.82 3.24 -4.43
CA ARG A 8 -2.38 2.59 -5.66
C ARG A 8 -3.17 3.06 -6.88
N GLU A 9 -4.50 3.09 -6.79
CA GLU A 9 -5.38 3.47 -7.91
C GLU A 9 -5.26 4.96 -8.26
N ASN A 10 -5.06 5.84 -7.27
CA ASN A 10 -4.78 7.26 -7.49
C ASN A 10 -3.48 7.49 -8.26
N GLN A 11 -2.52 6.56 -8.15
CA GLN A 11 -1.27 6.58 -8.91
C GLN A 11 -1.38 5.86 -10.26
N GLY A 12 -2.56 5.32 -10.62
CA GLY A 12 -2.77 4.58 -11.87
C GLY A 12 -2.09 3.22 -11.91
N LEU A 13 -1.67 2.67 -10.77
CA LEU A 13 -0.86 1.45 -10.71
C LEU A 13 -1.70 0.19 -10.57
N THR A 14 -1.23 -0.89 -11.19
CA THR A 14 -1.69 -2.26 -10.93
C THR A 14 -1.08 -2.82 -9.64
N GLN A 15 -1.67 -3.88 -9.10
CA GLN A 15 -1.12 -4.57 -7.92
C GLN A 15 0.30 -5.10 -8.14
N THR A 16 0.64 -5.45 -9.39
CA THR A 16 1.96 -5.95 -9.76
C THR A 16 2.98 -4.82 -9.70
N GLU A 17 2.70 -3.68 -10.34
CA GLU A 17 3.62 -2.53 -10.35
C GLU A 17 3.85 -1.98 -8.95
N MET A 18 2.81 -1.90 -8.12
CA MET A 18 2.96 -1.48 -6.73
C MET A 18 3.79 -2.48 -5.91
N ALA A 19 3.64 -3.78 -6.16
CA ALA A 19 4.44 -4.81 -5.50
C ALA A 19 5.92 -4.73 -5.91
N GLU A 20 6.21 -4.46 -7.19
CA GLU A 20 7.55 -4.23 -7.72
C GLU A 20 8.20 -3.01 -7.08
N LEU A 21 7.48 -1.88 -7.02
CA LEU A 21 7.94 -0.68 -6.31
C LEU A 21 8.29 -0.99 -4.86
N LEU A 22 7.51 -1.82 -4.17
CA LEU A 22 7.77 -2.22 -2.80
C LEU A 22 8.84 -3.30 -2.65
N GLY A 23 9.25 -3.98 -3.72
CA GLY A 23 10.20 -5.08 -3.70
C GLY A 23 9.62 -6.35 -3.08
N ILE A 24 8.35 -6.64 -3.35
CA ILE A 24 7.61 -7.80 -2.84
C ILE A 24 6.84 -8.50 -3.96
N SER A 25 6.36 -9.72 -3.71
CA SER A 25 5.48 -10.40 -4.67
C SER A 25 4.09 -9.74 -4.74
N ARG A 26 3.47 -9.78 -5.93
CA ARG A 26 2.07 -9.36 -6.15
C ARG A 26 1.12 -10.02 -5.14
N GLN A 27 1.32 -11.31 -4.84
CA GLN A 27 0.49 -12.04 -3.88
C GLN A 27 0.62 -11.46 -2.46
N ARG A 28 1.83 -11.09 -2.04
CA ARG A 28 2.05 -10.45 -0.73
C ARG A 28 1.35 -9.09 -0.66
N TYR A 29 1.45 -8.30 -1.72
CA TYR A 29 0.75 -7.02 -1.82
C TYR A 29 -0.78 -7.19 -1.81
N PHE A 30 -1.30 -8.17 -2.56
CA PHE A 30 -2.72 -8.54 -2.55
C PHE A 30 -3.23 -8.85 -1.14
N MET A 31 -2.47 -9.59 -0.33
CA MET A 31 -2.86 -9.89 1.06
C MET A 31 -2.98 -8.63 1.92
N TYR A 32 -2.16 -7.59 1.66
CA TYR A 32 -2.25 -6.31 2.34
C TYR A 32 -3.50 -5.54 1.93
N GLU A 33 -3.82 -5.47 0.64
CA GLU A 33 -5.04 -4.79 0.16
C GLU A 33 -6.34 -5.47 0.62
N HIS A 34 -6.29 -6.76 0.94
CA HIS A 34 -7.46 -7.54 1.37
C HIS A 34 -7.49 -7.76 2.90
N ASN A 35 -6.64 -7.05 3.66
CA ASN A 35 -6.52 -7.17 5.12
C ASN A 35 -6.29 -8.62 5.59
N LYS A 36 -5.76 -9.50 4.72
CA LYS A 36 -5.40 -10.89 5.04
C LYS A 36 -4.07 -10.96 5.81
N ARG A 37 -3.33 -9.84 5.85
CA ARG A 37 -2.10 -9.67 6.60
C ARG A 37 -1.95 -8.20 7.01
N SER A 38 -1.45 -7.95 8.21
CA SER A 38 -1.06 -6.60 8.65
C SER A 38 0.02 -6.04 7.73
N PHE A 39 -0.12 -4.76 7.36
CA PHE A 39 0.81 -4.03 6.52
C PHE A 39 1.98 -3.47 7.34
N PRO A 40 3.23 -3.93 7.13
CA PRO A 40 4.37 -3.47 7.91
C PRO A 40 4.73 -2.00 7.70
N ILE A 41 5.05 -1.29 8.78
CA ILE A 41 5.47 0.13 8.79
C ILE A 41 6.59 0.45 7.78
N LYS A 42 7.54 -0.47 7.59
CA LYS A 42 8.65 -0.29 6.64
C LYS A 42 8.19 -0.06 5.20
N TYR A 43 7.07 -0.67 4.79
CA TYR A 43 6.52 -0.47 3.45
C TYR A 43 5.70 0.82 3.39
N ALA A 44 5.05 1.22 4.48
CA ALA A 44 4.39 2.51 4.55
C ALA A 44 5.37 3.68 4.41
N PHE A 45 6.53 3.62 5.08
CA PHE A 45 7.62 4.58 4.85
C PHE A 45 8.07 4.61 3.39
N LYS A 46 8.10 3.46 2.72
CA LYS A 46 8.47 3.38 1.30
C LYS A 46 7.40 4.02 0.41
N ILE A 47 6.12 3.75 0.65
CA ILE A 47 4.98 4.39 -0.04
C ILE A 47 5.03 5.91 0.17
N SER A 48 5.18 6.36 1.41
CA SER A 48 5.29 7.78 1.77
C SER A 48 6.41 8.47 1.00
N LYS A 49 7.61 7.87 0.95
CA LYS A 49 8.74 8.43 0.19
C LYS A 49 8.54 8.43 -1.33
N ILE A 50 7.87 7.43 -1.89
CA ILE A 50 7.68 7.32 -3.35
C ILE A 50 6.58 8.28 -3.83
N PHE A 51 5.48 8.37 -3.08
CA PHE A 51 4.27 9.07 -3.53
C PHE A 51 4.00 10.38 -2.79
N GLY A 52 4.81 10.74 -1.79
CA GLY A 52 4.63 11.96 -0.99
C GLY A 52 3.38 11.94 -0.12
N VAL A 53 2.87 10.75 0.23
CA VAL A 53 1.71 10.60 1.12
C VAL A 53 2.13 10.50 2.58
N GLU A 54 1.31 11.04 3.48
CA GLU A 54 1.56 10.93 4.92
C GLU A 54 1.35 9.49 5.41
N LEU A 55 2.06 9.09 6.46
CA LEU A 55 1.92 7.73 7.03
C LEU A 55 0.53 7.52 7.61
N GLU A 56 -0.05 8.58 8.17
CA GLU A 56 -1.39 8.63 8.70
C GLU A 56 -2.40 8.24 7.62
N GLU A 57 -2.24 8.69 6.37
CA GLU A 57 -3.15 8.32 5.28
C GLU A 57 -3.14 6.82 4.95
N ILE A 58 -2.02 6.15 5.23
CA ILE A 58 -1.83 4.71 5.00
C ILE A 58 -2.47 3.88 6.13
N PHE A 59 -2.42 4.37 7.38
CA PHE A 59 -2.86 3.63 8.57
C PHE A 59 -4.15 4.16 9.23
N LEU A 60 -4.73 5.26 8.76
CA LEU A 60 -5.99 5.78 9.25
C LEU A 60 -7.14 4.83 8.88
N ASP A 61 -7.35 3.85 9.76
CA ASP A 61 -8.65 3.24 9.99
C ASP A 61 -9.51 4.29 10.71
N ILE A 62 -10.35 4.99 9.94
CA ILE A 62 -11.48 5.70 10.54
C ILE A 62 -12.49 4.61 10.88
N SER A 63 -12.72 4.44 12.19
CA SER A 63 -13.68 3.50 12.78
C SER A 63 -15.08 3.59 12.15
#